data_AF-A0A2N3NJA8-F1
#
_entry.id   AF-A0A2N3NJA8-F1
#
_cell.length_a   1.000
_cell.length_b   1.000
_cell.length_c   1.000
_cell.angle_alpha   90.00
_cell.angle_beta   90.00
_cell.angle_gamma   90.00
#
_symmetry.space_group_name_H-M   'P 1'
#
loop_
_entity.id
_entity.type
_entity.pdbx_description
1 polymer ?
#
loop_
_entity_poly.entity_id
_entity_poly.type
_entity_poly.pdbx_seq_one_letter_code
_entity_poly.pdbx_strand_id
1 'polypeptide(L)'
;MALKTESEFSSVGAAESFSMSRSPPPAASIFTPPHLHGPTSTTMASDKKDAAIIAKARELANTPWCEEYEKMISGQLYNAQEEKLVNSRFRARRFMHMYNHHFPDDATPKSLTADREKMLKGILGKIGEDCFIEPPVNIDYGCNISIGDRFYSNFNLVILDCGLVTIGNRVMFGPFVSIFAATHEVEVQSRRDEIEYAKPVTIGDDCWIGGNTTIMPGVTIGKGCTIGAGSIVTKSIPDFSVAIGSPAKVVRLLSPC
;
A
#
# COMPACT_ATOMS: atom_id res chain seq x y z
N MET A 1 41.00 29.20 41.78
CA MET A 1 40.19 30.32 42.31
C MET A 1 38.90 29.69 42.82
N ALA A 2 38.85 29.47 44.14
CA ALA A 2 37.71 28.88 44.83
C ALA A 2 36.75 29.97 45.27
N LEU A 3 35.45 29.71 45.26
CA LEU A 3 34.51 30.29 46.21
C LEU A 3 33.51 29.22 46.65
N LYS A 4 33.78 28.67 47.84
CA LYS A 4 32.78 28.15 48.78
C LYS A 4 31.99 29.31 49.36
N THR A 5 30.73 29.09 49.72
CA THR A 5 30.22 29.45 51.06
C THR A 5 29.01 28.57 51.41
N GLU A 6 29.16 27.84 52.51
CA GLU A 6 28.13 27.18 53.32
C GLU A 6 27.47 28.17 54.29
N SER A 7 26.26 27.84 54.78
CA SER A 7 25.79 27.95 56.18
C SER A 7 24.32 27.49 56.22
N GLU A 8 23.97 26.26 56.63
CA GLU A 8 23.71 25.79 58.02
C GLU A 8 22.62 26.60 58.76
N PHE A 9 21.64 26.04 59.49
CA PHE A 9 21.72 25.05 60.58
C PHE A 9 20.33 24.51 60.99
N SER A 10 20.28 23.24 61.46
CA SER A 10 19.49 22.70 62.62
C SER A 10 17.94 22.67 62.56
N SER A 11 17.17 21.73 63.13
CA SER A 11 17.39 20.59 64.04
C SER A 11 16.06 19.81 64.20
N VAL A 12 16.15 18.49 64.32
CA VAL A 12 15.42 17.55 65.22
C VAL A 12 13.91 17.73 65.51
N GLY A 13 13.13 16.69 65.17
CA GLY A 13 12.23 16.01 66.12
C GLY A 13 10.72 16.19 65.94
N ALA A 14 10.04 15.11 65.53
CA ALA A 14 8.90 14.49 66.23
C ALA A 14 8.24 13.43 65.34
N ALA A 15 8.11 12.22 65.87
CA ALA A 15 7.34 11.14 65.28
C ALA A 15 5.85 11.36 65.55
N GLU A 16 5.03 11.35 64.51
CA GLU A 16 3.59 11.08 64.63
C GLU A 16 3.24 9.87 63.77
N SER A 17 2.80 8.82 64.45
CA SER A 17 2.26 7.60 63.88
C SER A 17 0.87 7.87 63.30
N PHE A 18 0.72 7.82 61.98
CA PHE A 18 -0.59 7.78 61.33
C PHE A 18 -0.90 6.35 60.89
N SER A 19 -1.83 5.70 61.60
CA SER A 19 -2.36 4.40 61.20
C SER A 19 -3.29 4.57 60.00
N MET A 20 -2.88 4.12 58.82
CA MET A 20 -3.80 3.89 57.70
C MET A 20 -4.04 2.38 57.57
N SER A 21 -5.27 1.97 57.89
CA SER A 21 -5.79 0.64 57.64
C SER A 21 -5.70 0.31 56.15
N ARG A 22 -4.89 -0.67 55.77
CA ARG A 22 -4.87 -1.21 54.41
C ARG A 22 -6.01 -2.22 54.25
N SER A 23 -7.02 -1.87 53.49
CA SER A 23 -7.99 -2.85 52.97
C SER A 23 -7.29 -3.77 51.96
N PRO A 24 -7.59 -5.08 51.92
CA PRO A 24 -7.00 -5.97 50.93
C PRO A 24 -7.56 -5.66 49.53
N PRO A 25 -6.78 -5.90 48.45
CA PRO A 25 -7.25 -5.67 47.09
C PRO A 25 -8.36 -6.67 46.74
N PRO A 26 -9.33 -6.30 45.87
CA PRO A 26 -10.38 -7.21 45.45
C PRO A 26 -9.78 -8.35 44.60
N ALA A 27 -10.32 -9.55 44.77
CA ALA A 27 -9.88 -10.75 44.07
C ALA A 27 -9.99 -10.57 42.54
N ALA A 28 -8.90 -10.91 41.83
CA ALA A 28 -8.87 -10.91 40.38
C ALA A 28 -9.91 -11.89 39.83
N SER A 29 -10.89 -11.38 39.07
CA SER A 29 -11.81 -12.23 38.31
C SER A 29 -11.04 -12.91 37.20
N ILE A 30 -10.93 -14.24 37.27
CA ILE A 30 -10.38 -15.07 36.20
C ILE A 30 -11.28 -14.90 34.98
N PHE A 31 -10.76 -14.24 33.94
CA PHE A 31 -11.42 -14.11 32.66
C PHE A 31 -11.22 -15.41 31.89
N THR A 32 -12.21 -16.30 31.92
CA THR A 32 -12.24 -17.48 31.03
C THR A 32 -12.69 -17.01 29.65
N PRO A 33 -11.84 -17.08 28.60
CA PRO A 33 -12.27 -16.72 27.25
C PRO A 33 -13.38 -17.69 26.79
N PRO A 34 -14.40 -17.22 26.06
CA PRO A 34 -15.40 -18.11 25.49
C PRO A 34 -14.71 -19.12 24.57
N HIS A 35 -15.19 -20.36 24.59
CA HIS A 35 -14.75 -21.42 23.70
C HIS A 35 -14.84 -20.95 22.25
N LEU A 36 -13.70 -20.64 21.65
CA LEU A 36 -13.56 -20.45 20.21
C LEU A 36 -13.98 -21.77 19.56
N HIS A 37 -15.15 -21.78 18.93
CA HIS A 37 -15.52 -22.84 18.01
C HIS A 37 -14.43 -23.01 16.95
N GLY A 38 -14.16 -24.27 16.57
CA GLY A 38 -13.03 -24.69 15.75
C GLY A 38 -12.88 -23.98 14.39
N PRO A 39 -11.79 -24.25 13.66
CA PRO A 39 -11.39 -23.45 12.52
C PRO A 39 -12.37 -23.62 11.35
N THR A 40 -13.31 -22.70 11.22
CA THR A 40 -13.88 -22.39 9.91
C THR A 40 -12.87 -21.51 9.18
N SER A 41 -11.85 -22.15 8.61
CA SER A 41 -10.93 -21.51 7.66
C SER A 41 -11.74 -21.11 6.44
N THR A 42 -12.29 -19.89 6.49
CA THR A 42 -12.93 -19.29 5.33
C THR A 42 -11.80 -18.59 4.60
N THR A 43 -11.17 -19.29 3.67
CA THR A 43 -10.07 -18.77 2.86
C THR A 43 -10.53 -17.50 2.15
N MET A 44 -9.76 -16.41 2.29
CA MET A 44 -10.08 -15.10 1.68
C MET A 44 -9.63 -15.00 0.22
N ALA A 45 -8.86 -15.99 -0.24
CA ALA A 45 -8.48 -16.22 -1.62
C ALA A 45 -9.65 -16.84 -2.40
N SER A 46 -9.64 -16.63 -3.72
CA SER A 46 -10.61 -17.25 -4.62
C SER A 46 -10.29 -18.73 -4.85
N ASP A 47 -11.33 -19.55 -4.94
CA ASP A 47 -11.19 -20.97 -5.31
C ASP A 47 -11.15 -21.19 -6.84
N LYS A 48 -11.43 -20.15 -7.63
CA LYS A 48 -11.50 -20.23 -9.10
C LYS A 48 -10.81 -19.07 -9.80
N LYS A 49 -10.35 -19.33 -11.02
CA LYS A 49 -9.87 -18.29 -11.94
C LYS A 49 -11.01 -17.33 -12.31
N ASP A 50 -10.67 -16.07 -12.48
CA ASP A 50 -11.57 -15.02 -12.93
C ASP A 50 -11.34 -14.76 -14.43
N ALA A 51 -12.25 -15.26 -15.26
CA ALA A 51 -12.18 -15.11 -16.71
C ALA A 51 -12.20 -13.65 -17.17
N ALA A 52 -12.88 -12.76 -16.44
CA ALA A 52 -12.96 -11.34 -16.78
C ALA A 52 -11.63 -10.63 -16.48
N ILE A 53 -11.00 -10.93 -15.33
CA ILE A 53 -9.66 -10.41 -15.01
C ILE A 53 -8.62 -10.93 -16.00
N ILE A 54 -8.67 -12.21 -16.35
CA ILE A 54 -7.76 -12.80 -17.35
C ILE A 54 -7.94 -12.10 -18.70
N ALA A 55 -9.19 -11.89 -19.15
CA ALA A 55 -9.47 -11.17 -20.39
C ALA A 55 -8.89 -9.75 -20.36
N LYS A 56 -9.08 -9.00 -19.26
CA LYS A 56 -8.49 -7.66 -19.08
C LYS A 56 -6.96 -7.70 -19.11
N ALA A 57 -6.34 -8.70 -18.49
CA ALA A 57 -4.88 -8.84 -18.47
C ALA A 57 -4.30 -9.18 -19.87
N ARG A 58 -5.08 -9.76 -20.78
CA ARG A 58 -4.65 -10.03 -22.18
C ARG A 58 -4.43 -8.76 -22.98
N GLU A 59 -5.00 -7.63 -22.55
CA GLU A 59 -4.78 -6.32 -23.16
C GLU A 59 -3.48 -5.65 -22.67
N LEU A 60 -2.81 -6.23 -21.67
CA LEU A 60 -1.61 -5.65 -21.05
C LEU A 60 -0.33 -6.20 -21.69
N ALA A 61 0.62 -5.29 -21.90
CA ALA A 61 1.94 -5.63 -22.39
C ALA A 61 2.76 -6.40 -21.34
N ASN A 62 3.77 -7.15 -21.82
CA ASN A 62 4.82 -7.73 -20.98
C ASN A 62 4.36 -8.76 -19.92
N THR A 63 3.15 -9.29 -20.05
CA THR A 63 2.53 -10.22 -19.09
C THR A 63 3.18 -11.62 -19.11
N PRO A 64 3.62 -12.16 -17.95
CA PRO A 64 4.33 -13.44 -17.87
C PRO A 64 3.36 -14.62 -17.85
N TRP A 65 2.65 -14.88 -18.95
CA TRP A 65 1.60 -15.91 -19.01
C TRP A 65 2.10 -17.30 -18.59
N CYS A 66 1.50 -17.81 -17.51
CA CYS A 66 1.56 -19.17 -17.01
C CYS A 66 0.35 -19.45 -16.12
N GLU A 67 0.20 -20.70 -15.69
CA GLU A 67 -0.88 -21.12 -14.79
C GLU A 67 -0.89 -20.31 -13.49
N GLU A 68 0.28 -20.13 -12.87
CA GLU A 68 0.42 -19.38 -11.61
C GLU A 68 0.15 -17.89 -11.78
N TYR A 69 0.48 -17.31 -12.94
CA TYR A 69 0.11 -15.93 -13.26
C TYR A 69 -1.41 -15.76 -13.35
N GLU A 70 -2.12 -16.69 -14.00
CA GLU A 70 -3.59 -16.64 -14.10
C GLU A 70 -4.25 -16.79 -12.73
N LYS A 71 -3.74 -17.68 -11.87
CA LYS A 71 -4.16 -17.81 -10.47
C LYS A 71 -3.94 -16.53 -9.68
N MET A 72 -2.73 -15.96 -9.79
CA MET A 72 -2.31 -14.73 -9.11
C MET A 72 -3.26 -13.57 -9.39
N ILE A 73 -3.49 -13.24 -10.67
CA ILE A 73 -4.35 -12.10 -11.01
C ILE A 73 -5.83 -12.36 -10.67
N SER A 74 -6.24 -13.64 -10.66
CA SER A 74 -7.59 -14.06 -10.25
C SER A 74 -7.82 -14.07 -8.74
N GLY A 75 -6.79 -13.77 -7.95
CA GLY A 75 -6.84 -13.79 -6.49
C GLY A 75 -6.92 -15.18 -5.89
N GLN A 76 -6.56 -16.22 -6.63
CA GLN A 76 -6.31 -17.54 -6.06
C GLN A 76 -4.95 -17.56 -5.36
N LEU A 77 -4.76 -18.53 -4.47
CA LEU A 77 -3.43 -18.87 -3.98
C LEU A 77 -2.56 -19.33 -5.16
N TYR A 78 -1.34 -18.81 -5.24
CA TYR A 78 -0.39 -19.14 -6.31
C TYR A 78 1.02 -19.33 -5.75
N ASN A 79 1.85 -20.04 -6.51
CA ASN A 79 3.26 -20.19 -6.24
C ASN A 79 4.05 -18.99 -6.78
N ALA A 80 4.48 -18.09 -5.89
CA ALA A 80 5.25 -16.92 -6.26
C ALA A 80 6.66 -17.27 -6.81
N GLN A 81 7.19 -18.47 -6.53
CA GLN A 81 8.50 -18.95 -7.00
C GLN A 81 8.47 -19.53 -8.41
N GLU A 82 7.31 -19.55 -9.08
CA GLU A 82 7.22 -19.94 -10.48
C GLU A 82 8.20 -19.13 -11.35
N GLU A 83 8.98 -19.82 -12.18
CA GLU A 83 10.14 -19.26 -12.90
C GLU A 83 9.78 -18.01 -13.71
N LYS A 84 8.63 -18.05 -14.41
CA LYS A 84 8.14 -16.90 -15.19
C LYS A 84 7.82 -15.68 -14.33
N LEU A 85 7.29 -15.89 -13.11
CA LEU A 85 7.00 -14.81 -12.18
C LEU A 85 8.29 -14.23 -11.59
N VAL A 86 9.23 -15.10 -11.19
CA VAL A 86 10.57 -14.71 -10.70
C VAL A 86 11.30 -13.86 -11.73
N ASN A 87 11.36 -14.31 -12.98
CA ASN A 87 12.02 -13.60 -14.07
C ASN A 87 11.36 -12.25 -14.37
N SER A 88 10.03 -12.17 -14.27
CA SER A 88 9.30 -10.91 -14.45
C SER A 88 9.61 -9.90 -13.34
N ARG A 89 9.65 -10.33 -12.07
CA ARG A 89 10.09 -9.46 -10.95
C ARG A 89 11.55 -9.04 -11.10
N PHE A 90 12.43 -9.92 -11.58
CA PHE A 90 13.81 -9.57 -11.86
C PHE A 90 13.93 -8.49 -12.95
N ARG A 91 13.13 -8.57 -14.01
CA ARG A 91 13.02 -7.53 -15.04
C ARG A 91 12.55 -6.20 -14.46
N ALA A 92 11.54 -6.20 -13.58
CA ALA A 92 11.06 -5.00 -12.89
C ALA A 92 12.16 -4.37 -12.01
N ARG A 93 12.93 -5.17 -11.28
CA ARG A 93 14.08 -4.70 -10.48
C ARG A 93 15.16 -4.03 -11.33
N ARG A 94 15.48 -4.61 -12.49
CA ARG A 94 16.40 -3.99 -13.45
C ARG A 94 15.85 -2.65 -13.97
N PHE A 95 14.55 -2.61 -14.30
CA PHE A 95 13.89 -1.37 -14.69
C PHE A 95 14.00 -0.30 -13.60
N MET A 96 13.65 -0.63 -12.35
CA MET A 96 13.70 0.31 -11.23
C MET A 96 15.11 0.87 -11.03
N HIS A 97 16.14 0.04 -11.11
CA HIS A 97 17.52 0.51 -11.03
C HIS A 97 17.82 1.55 -12.12
N MET A 98 17.49 1.24 -13.38
CA MET A 98 17.72 2.15 -14.49
C MET A 98 16.91 3.43 -14.36
N TYR A 99 15.61 3.34 -14.09
CA TYR A 99 14.71 4.49 -14.01
C TYR A 99 15.07 5.43 -12.86
N ASN A 100 15.33 4.88 -11.67
CA ASN A 100 15.59 5.66 -10.46
C ASN A 100 16.92 6.41 -10.51
N HIS A 101 17.85 6.00 -11.39
CA HIS A 101 19.15 6.66 -11.57
C HIS A 101 19.28 7.32 -12.96
N HIS A 102 18.20 7.38 -13.75
CA HIS A 102 18.26 7.97 -15.08
C HIS A 102 18.24 9.50 -15.01
N PHE A 103 19.41 10.09 -15.28
CA PHE A 103 19.60 11.51 -15.45
C PHE A 103 20.79 11.78 -16.39
N PRO A 104 20.55 11.92 -17.71
CA PRO A 104 21.61 12.29 -18.67
C PRO A 104 22.21 13.67 -18.37
N ASP A 105 23.52 13.86 -18.63
CA ASP A 105 24.22 15.13 -18.37
C ASP A 105 23.70 16.30 -19.23
N ASP A 106 23.21 16.01 -20.43
CA ASP A 106 22.63 16.97 -21.37
C ASP A 106 21.10 17.08 -21.26
N ALA A 107 20.51 16.51 -20.20
CA ALA A 107 19.08 16.51 -20.01
C ALA A 107 18.50 17.92 -19.90
N THR A 108 17.42 18.15 -20.65
CA THR A 108 16.50 19.28 -20.45
C THR A 108 15.24 18.74 -19.75
N PRO A 109 14.41 19.60 -19.13
CA PRO A 109 13.13 19.14 -18.57
C PRO A 109 12.29 18.34 -19.56
N LYS A 110 12.25 18.77 -20.83
CA LYS A 110 11.48 18.11 -21.89
C LYS A 110 12.07 16.75 -22.28
N SER A 111 13.39 16.67 -22.49
CA SER A 111 14.02 15.40 -22.88
C SER A 111 13.97 14.37 -21.75
N LEU A 112 14.20 14.80 -20.50
CA LEU A 112 14.11 13.91 -19.33
C LEU A 112 12.71 13.32 -19.16
N THR A 113 11.67 14.14 -19.29
CA THR A 113 10.27 13.65 -19.24
C THR A 113 10.00 12.65 -20.35
N ALA A 114 10.38 12.94 -21.60
CA ALA A 114 10.17 12.05 -22.73
C ALA A 114 10.92 10.70 -22.58
N ASP A 115 12.17 10.74 -22.11
CA ASP A 115 12.96 9.53 -21.87
C ASP A 115 12.34 8.66 -20.77
N ARG A 116 11.94 9.27 -19.65
CA ARG A 116 11.28 8.57 -18.55
C ARG A 116 9.94 7.98 -18.99
N GLU A 117 9.14 8.70 -19.76
CA GLU A 117 7.88 8.19 -20.28
C GLU A 117 8.10 6.97 -21.20
N LYS A 118 9.11 7.04 -22.09
CA LYS A 118 9.52 5.90 -22.91
C LYS A 118 9.96 4.70 -22.07
N MET A 119 10.70 4.92 -20.99
CA MET A 119 11.08 3.85 -20.07
C MET A 119 9.87 3.21 -19.39
N LEU A 120 8.89 4.01 -18.95
CA LEU A 120 7.63 3.51 -18.36
C LEU A 120 6.83 2.68 -19.37
N LYS A 121 6.70 3.15 -20.62
CA LYS A 121 6.08 2.39 -21.73
C LYS A 121 6.75 1.02 -21.97
N GLY A 122 8.03 0.88 -21.61
CA GLY A 122 8.78 -0.37 -21.73
C GLY A 122 8.52 -1.40 -20.63
N ILE A 123 7.92 -1.03 -19.50
CA ILE A 123 7.69 -1.94 -18.36
C ILE A 123 6.22 -2.09 -17.96
N LEU A 124 5.43 -1.01 -18.06
CA LEU A 124 4.04 -1.02 -17.59
C LEU A 124 3.14 -1.80 -18.56
N GLY A 125 2.06 -2.37 -18.03
CA GLY A 125 1.07 -3.08 -18.84
C GLY A 125 0.37 -2.16 -19.83
N LYS A 126 0.01 -0.95 -19.38
CA LYS A 126 -0.55 0.13 -20.18
C LYS A 126 -0.26 1.48 -19.53
N ILE A 127 0.03 2.49 -20.33
CA ILE A 127 0.20 3.87 -19.89
C ILE A 127 -0.33 4.81 -20.96
N GLY A 128 -1.07 5.83 -20.54
CA GLY A 128 -1.53 6.92 -21.40
C GLY A 128 -0.42 7.91 -21.74
N GLU A 129 -0.83 9.07 -22.24
CA GLU A 129 0.10 10.15 -22.60
C GLU A 129 0.28 11.15 -21.44
N ASP A 130 1.34 11.96 -21.51
CA ASP A 130 1.65 13.03 -20.55
C ASP A 130 1.77 12.55 -19.09
N CYS A 131 2.32 11.35 -18.90
CA CYS A 131 2.49 10.75 -17.57
C CYS A 131 3.87 11.02 -16.99
N PHE A 132 3.93 11.35 -15.70
CA PHE A 132 5.19 11.62 -15.01
C PHE A 132 5.23 11.01 -13.61
N ILE A 133 6.31 10.29 -13.31
CA ILE A 133 6.54 9.68 -12.00
C ILE A 133 7.91 10.15 -11.52
N GLU A 134 7.94 10.84 -10.37
CA GLU A 134 9.21 11.21 -9.76
C GLU A 134 9.93 9.97 -9.20
N PRO A 135 11.22 9.77 -9.53
CA PRO A 135 12.00 8.70 -8.91
C PRO A 135 12.30 9.02 -7.43
N PRO A 136 12.45 8.00 -6.57
CA PRO A 136 12.39 6.59 -6.94
C PRO A 136 10.95 6.06 -7.03
N VAL A 137 10.74 5.14 -7.97
CA VAL A 137 9.54 4.29 -8.06
C VAL A 137 9.91 2.86 -7.70
N ASN A 138 9.01 2.18 -6.97
CA ASN A 138 9.15 0.77 -6.60
C ASN A 138 7.94 -0.03 -7.05
N ILE A 139 8.15 -1.07 -7.86
CA ILE A 139 7.11 -1.95 -8.43
C ILE A 139 7.51 -3.41 -8.35
N ASP A 140 6.53 -4.33 -8.26
CA ASP A 140 6.81 -5.78 -8.25
C ASP A 140 7.04 -6.32 -9.66
N TYR A 141 6.12 -6.07 -10.59
CA TYR A 141 6.13 -6.61 -11.96
C TYR A 141 6.07 -5.52 -13.04
N GLY A 142 5.28 -4.47 -12.81
CA GLY A 142 4.97 -3.41 -13.77
C GLY A 142 3.88 -3.77 -14.78
N CYS A 143 3.89 -5.01 -15.30
CA CYS A 143 2.95 -5.44 -16.33
C CYS A 143 1.48 -5.45 -15.89
N ASN A 144 1.19 -5.44 -14.58
CA ASN A 144 -0.18 -5.44 -14.05
C ASN A 144 -0.72 -4.03 -13.78
N ILE A 145 0.10 -3.01 -14.06
CA ILE A 145 -0.24 -1.60 -13.85
C ILE A 145 -0.75 -1.01 -15.16
N SER A 146 -1.95 -0.42 -15.09
CA SER A 146 -2.57 0.38 -16.15
C SER A 146 -2.77 1.81 -15.65
N ILE A 147 -2.24 2.79 -16.37
CA ILE A 147 -2.36 4.21 -16.06
C ILE A 147 -3.03 4.94 -17.23
N GLY A 148 -3.99 5.82 -16.95
CA GLY A 148 -4.61 6.71 -17.93
C GLY A 148 -3.73 7.89 -18.33
N ASP A 149 -4.32 8.91 -18.95
CA ASP A 149 -3.62 10.11 -19.41
C ASP A 149 -3.38 11.11 -18.29
N ARG A 150 -2.32 11.92 -18.41
CA ARG A 150 -2.01 13.04 -17.50
C ARG A 150 -1.89 12.62 -16.03
N PHE A 151 -1.27 11.47 -15.79
CA PHE A 151 -0.97 11.00 -14.45
C PHE A 151 0.28 11.67 -13.89
N TYR A 152 0.22 12.08 -12.63
CA TYR A 152 1.39 12.56 -11.90
C TYR A 152 1.56 11.80 -10.58
N SER A 153 2.76 11.31 -10.33
CA SER A 153 3.17 10.87 -8.99
C SER A 153 4.38 11.63 -8.52
N ASN A 154 4.28 12.13 -7.29
CA ASN A 154 5.42 12.66 -6.56
C ASN A 154 6.32 11.50 -6.03
N PHE A 155 7.41 11.85 -5.35
CA PHE A 155 8.51 10.96 -4.96
C PHE A 155 8.06 9.71 -4.20
N ASN A 156 8.84 8.62 -4.34
CA ASN A 156 8.74 7.41 -3.52
C ASN A 156 7.40 6.66 -3.67
N LEU A 157 6.91 6.54 -4.91
CA LEU A 157 5.76 5.67 -5.22
C LEU A 157 6.12 4.20 -5.02
N VAL A 158 5.23 3.45 -4.35
CA VAL A 158 5.32 2.00 -4.21
C VAL A 158 4.04 1.35 -4.75
N ILE A 159 4.16 0.38 -5.66
CA ILE A 159 3.02 -0.41 -6.15
C ILE A 159 3.39 -1.90 -6.14
N LEU A 160 2.77 -2.66 -5.24
CA LEU A 160 2.88 -4.12 -5.24
C LEU A 160 1.79 -4.71 -6.14
N ASP A 161 2.09 -4.83 -7.43
CA ASP A 161 1.13 -5.16 -8.50
C ASP A 161 0.98 -6.67 -8.75
N CYS A 162 0.92 -7.51 -7.72
CA CYS A 162 0.55 -8.93 -7.90
C CYS A 162 -0.87 -9.09 -8.46
N GLY A 163 -1.79 -8.18 -8.10
CA GLY A 163 -3.10 -8.05 -8.73
C GLY A 163 -3.12 -6.88 -9.71
N LEU A 164 -4.14 -6.83 -10.58
CA LEU A 164 -4.27 -5.71 -11.52
C LEU A 164 -4.46 -4.39 -10.77
N VAL A 165 -3.63 -3.39 -11.10
CA VAL A 165 -3.73 -2.02 -10.57
C VAL A 165 -4.14 -1.11 -11.72
N THR A 166 -5.33 -0.50 -11.61
CA THR A 166 -5.86 0.42 -12.63
C THR A 166 -5.94 1.83 -12.04
N ILE A 167 -5.28 2.79 -12.69
CA ILE A 167 -5.29 4.21 -12.35
C ILE A 167 -5.89 4.97 -13.54
N GLY A 168 -6.92 5.78 -13.27
CA GLY A 168 -7.62 6.57 -14.28
C GLY A 168 -6.82 7.75 -14.82
N ASN A 169 -7.54 8.64 -15.51
CA ASN A 169 -6.98 9.85 -16.11
C ASN A 169 -6.88 10.99 -15.09
N ARG A 170 -5.90 11.89 -15.26
CA ARG A 170 -5.73 13.11 -14.44
C ARG A 170 -5.60 12.83 -12.94
N VAL A 171 -5.08 11.66 -12.59
CA VAL A 171 -4.85 11.27 -11.19
C VAL A 171 -3.53 11.86 -10.71
N MET A 172 -3.53 12.39 -9.49
CA MET A 172 -2.35 12.96 -8.85
C MET A 172 -2.05 12.28 -7.52
N PHE A 173 -0.81 11.83 -7.34
CA PHE A 173 -0.32 11.28 -6.07
C PHE A 173 0.66 12.24 -5.40
N GLY A 174 0.48 12.45 -4.09
CA GLY A 174 1.50 13.00 -3.21
C GLY A 174 2.67 12.01 -3.02
N PRO A 175 3.71 12.41 -2.28
CA PRO A 175 4.88 11.56 -2.09
C PRO A 175 4.56 10.38 -1.17
N PHE A 176 5.31 9.29 -1.26
CA PHE A 176 5.15 8.09 -0.41
C PHE A 176 3.77 7.41 -0.49
N VAL A 177 3.06 7.54 -1.61
CA VAL A 177 1.84 6.75 -1.84
C VAL A 177 2.23 5.29 -2.08
N SER A 178 1.54 4.39 -1.39
CA SER A 178 1.72 2.95 -1.50
C SER A 178 0.42 2.26 -1.91
N ILE A 179 0.47 1.44 -2.96
CA ILE A 179 -0.66 0.64 -3.45
C ILE A 179 -0.31 -0.83 -3.29
N PHE A 180 -1.12 -1.58 -2.54
CA PHE A 180 -0.88 -2.99 -2.30
C PHE A 180 -2.01 -3.81 -2.91
N ALA A 181 -1.72 -4.52 -4.01
CA ALA A 181 -2.61 -5.55 -4.54
C ALA A 181 -2.28 -6.93 -3.97
N ALA A 182 -1.04 -7.16 -3.54
CA ALA A 182 -0.60 -8.39 -2.87
C ALA A 182 -1.09 -8.48 -1.41
N THR A 183 -1.39 -9.68 -0.95
CA THR A 183 -1.69 -9.98 0.46
C THR A 183 -1.47 -11.46 0.80
N HIS A 184 -1.51 -11.77 2.08
CA HIS A 184 -1.43 -13.14 2.58
C HIS A 184 -2.69 -13.52 3.33
N GLU A 185 -2.87 -14.81 3.54
CA GLU A 185 -3.78 -15.29 4.56
C GLU A 185 -3.23 -14.94 5.95
N VAL A 186 -4.14 -14.77 6.90
CA VAL A 186 -3.79 -14.44 8.27
C VAL A 186 -3.10 -15.60 8.99
N GLU A 187 -3.42 -16.84 8.59
CA GLU A 187 -2.88 -18.06 9.17
C GLU A 187 -1.39 -18.25 8.83
N VAL A 188 -0.65 -18.79 9.80
CA VAL A 188 0.82 -18.95 9.72
C VAL A 188 1.22 -19.98 8.66
N GLN A 189 0.42 -21.04 8.49
CA GLN A 189 0.76 -22.15 7.60
C GLN A 189 0.89 -21.69 6.15
N SER A 190 -0.06 -20.88 5.67
CA SER A 190 -0.03 -20.25 4.36
C SER A 190 1.29 -19.51 4.08
N ARG A 191 1.82 -18.78 5.07
CA ARG A 191 3.12 -18.09 4.96
C ARG A 191 4.33 -19.02 4.95
N ARG A 192 4.25 -20.18 5.61
CA ARG A 192 5.33 -21.20 5.59
C ARG A 192 5.38 -21.95 4.28
N ASP A 193 4.23 -22.11 3.64
CA ASP A 193 4.09 -22.75 2.34
C ASP A 193 4.43 -21.80 1.19
N GLU A 194 4.83 -20.55 1.50
CA GLU A 194 5.20 -19.50 0.54
C GLU A 194 4.10 -19.20 -0.50
N ILE A 195 2.84 -19.39 -0.11
CA ILE A 195 1.68 -19.07 -0.95
C ILE A 195 1.07 -17.74 -0.54
N GLU A 196 0.60 -17.01 -1.54
CA GLU A 196 0.00 -15.69 -1.39
C GLU A 196 -1.13 -15.52 -2.40
N TYR A 197 -1.93 -14.46 -2.25
CA TYR A 197 -2.99 -14.12 -3.19
C TYR A 197 -3.04 -12.61 -3.38
N ALA A 198 -3.68 -12.17 -4.47
CA ALA A 198 -3.82 -10.76 -4.77
C ALA A 198 -5.28 -10.34 -4.95
N LYS A 199 -5.56 -9.05 -4.77
CA LYS A 199 -6.85 -8.46 -5.11
C LYS A 199 -6.63 -7.17 -5.90
N PRO A 200 -7.38 -6.96 -7.00
CA PRO A 200 -7.16 -5.80 -7.86
C PRO A 200 -7.43 -4.50 -7.11
N VAL A 201 -6.75 -3.43 -7.50
CA VAL A 201 -6.98 -2.07 -6.99
C VAL A 201 -7.37 -1.17 -8.16
N THR A 202 -8.39 -0.35 -7.97
CA THR A 202 -8.86 0.60 -8.99
C THR A 202 -8.95 2.00 -8.41
N ILE A 203 -8.41 2.99 -9.12
CA ILE A 203 -8.50 4.41 -8.80
C ILE A 203 -9.11 5.10 -10.01
N GLY A 204 -10.27 5.73 -9.84
CA GLY A 204 -10.98 6.43 -10.90
C GLY A 204 -10.29 7.71 -11.35
N ASP A 205 -10.81 8.29 -12.42
CA ASP A 205 -10.34 9.55 -12.98
C ASP A 205 -10.39 10.70 -11.96
N ASP A 206 -9.59 11.74 -12.16
CA ASP A 206 -9.63 13.00 -11.40
C ASP A 206 -9.43 12.86 -9.88
N CYS A 207 -8.76 11.77 -9.45
CA CYS A 207 -8.47 11.57 -8.04
C CYS A 207 -7.20 12.31 -7.59
N TRP A 208 -7.23 12.84 -6.37
CA TRP A 208 -6.03 13.29 -5.67
C TRP A 208 -5.78 12.43 -4.44
N ILE A 209 -4.63 11.77 -4.40
CA ILE A 209 -4.21 10.92 -3.29
C ILE A 209 -3.11 11.63 -2.53
N GLY A 210 -3.38 12.02 -1.29
CA GLY A 210 -2.44 12.71 -0.42
C GLY A 210 -1.21 11.85 -0.10
N GLY A 211 -0.10 12.49 0.25
CA GLY A 211 1.16 11.80 0.55
C GLY A 211 1.06 10.85 1.74
N ASN A 212 1.93 9.86 1.80
CA ASN A 212 1.95 8.81 2.84
C ASN A 212 0.62 8.04 2.95
N THR A 213 -0.17 7.97 1.87
CA THR A 213 -1.40 7.16 1.83
C THR A 213 -1.08 5.73 1.45
N THR A 214 -1.75 4.77 2.10
CA THR A 214 -1.71 3.35 1.75
C THR A 214 -3.07 2.89 1.27
N ILE A 215 -3.11 2.25 0.09
CA ILE A 215 -4.32 1.70 -0.52
C ILE A 215 -4.24 0.18 -0.47
N MET A 216 -5.19 -0.45 0.20
CA MET A 216 -5.18 -1.89 0.48
C MET A 216 -5.78 -2.74 -0.66
N PRO A 217 -5.52 -4.06 -0.67
CA PRO A 217 -5.98 -4.96 -1.72
C PRO A 217 -7.50 -4.96 -1.87
N GLY A 218 -8.00 -4.98 -3.11
CA GLY A 218 -9.44 -5.07 -3.41
C GLY A 218 -10.18 -3.73 -3.31
N VAL A 219 -9.47 -2.63 -3.06
CA VAL A 219 -10.07 -1.30 -2.94
C VAL A 219 -10.35 -0.69 -4.32
N THR A 220 -11.55 -0.14 -4.46
CA THR A 220 -11.91 0.78 -5.54
C THR A 220 -12.10 2.18 -4.98
N ILE A 221 -11.30 3.14 -5.43
CA ILE A 221 -11.52 4.56 -5.20
C ILE A 221 -12.26 5.11 -6.42
N GLY A 222 -13.48 5.60 -6.21
CA GLY A 222 -14.31 6.20 -7.24
C GLY A 222 -13.69 7.44 -7.85
N LYS A 223 -14.22 7.90 -8.98
CA LYS A 223 -13.68 9.09 -9.67
C LYS A 223 -13.87 10.37 -8.86
N GLY A 224 -13.02 11.37 -9.06
CA GLY A 224 -13.10 12.68 -8.42
C GLY A 224 -12.89 12.66 -6.91
N CYS A 225 -12.28 11.59 -6.37
CA CYS A 225 -12.05 11.47 -4.93
C CYS A 225 -10.81 12.25 -4.47
N THR A 226 -10.87 12.73 -3.24
CA THR A 226 -9.70 13.23 -2.51
C THR A 226 -9.43 12.32 -1.31
N ILE A 227 -8.25 11.71 -1.26
CA ILE A 227 -7.80 10.95 -0.10
C ILE A 227 -6.79 11.79 0.66
N GLY A 228 -7.06 12.09 1.93
CA GLY A 228 -6.15 12.89 2.74
C GLY A 228 -4.83 12.18 3.02
N ALA A 229 -3.76 12.96 3.21
CA ALA A 229 -2.44 12.43 3.53
C ALA A 229 -2.44 11.54 4.79
N GLY A 230 -1.59 10.52 4.81
CA GLY A 230 -1.46 9.56 5.92
C GLY A 230 -2.63 8.58 6.07
N SER A 231 -3.52 8.50 5.08
CA SER A 231 -4.70 7.62 5.17
C SER A 231 -4.37 6.16 4.88
N ILE A 232 -5.06 5.22 5.54
CA ILE A 232 -5.03 3.80 5.19
C ILE A 232 -6.41 3.40 4.65
N VAL A 233 -6.52 3.28 3.34
CA VAL A 233 -7.76 2.98 2.64
C VAL A 233 -7.97 1.46 2.64
N THR A 234 -8.82 0.98 3.55
CA THR A 234 -9.13 -0.46 3.72
C THR A 234 -10.46 -0.88 3.09
N LYS A 235 -11.26 0.09 2.62
CA LYS A 235 -12.58 -0.12 1.99
C LYS A 235 -12.73 0.83 0.80
N SER A 236 -13.47 0.39 -0.21
CA SER A 236 -13.77 1.20 -1.40
C SER A 236 -14.42 2.53 -1.03
N ILE A 237 -14.04 3.59 -1.75
CA ILE A 237 -14.50 4.96 -1.55
C ILE A 237 -15.41 5.32 -2.73
N PRO A 238 -16.65 5.77 -2.49
CA PRO A 238 -17.57 6.12 -3.57
C PRO A 238 -17.10 7.37 -4.31
N ASP A 239 -17.56 7.52 -5.56
CA ASP A 239 -17.27 8.69 -6.40
C ASP A 239 -17.46 10.02 -5.66
N PHE A 240 -16.66 11.01 -6.05
CA PHE A 240 -16.74 12.40 -5.58
C PHE A 240 -16.73 12.50 -4.05
N SER A 241 -15.81 11.79 -3.39
CA SER A 241 -15.73 11.77 -1.93
C SER A 241 -14.39 12.28 -1.42
N VAL A 242 -14.42 12.92 -0.26
CA VAL A 242 -13.23 13.17 0.56
C VAL A 242 -13.18 12.13 1.66
N ALA A 243 -12.10 11.36 1.72
CA ALA A 243 -11.87 10.38 2.77
C ALA A 243 -10.52 10.59 3.46
N ILE A 244 -10.50 10.46 4.79
CA ILE A 244 -9.28 10.64 5.60
C ILE A 244 -9.21 9.58 6.71
N GLY A 245 -7.99 9.33 7.21
CA GLY A 245 -7.73 8.59 8.45
C GLY A 245 -7.25 7.16 8.26
N SER A 246 -7.07 6.45 9.38
CA SER A 246 -6.62 5.06 9.43
C SER A 246 -7.50 4.26 10.40
N PRO A 247 -8.46 3.45 9.91
CA PRO A 247 -8.84 3.30 8.49
C PRO A 247 -9.53 4.56 7.94
N ALA A 248 -9.37 4.80 6.64
CA ALA A 248 -9.95 5.95 5.95
C ALA A 248 -11.48 5.89 5.97
N LYS A 249 -12.13 7.03 6.27
CA LYS A 249 -13.58 7.18 6.26
C LYS A 249 -13.97 8.39 5.43
N VAL A 250 -15.07 8.28 4.70
CA VAL A 250 -15.67 9.42 3.99
C VAL A 250 -16.11 10.45 5.02
N VAL A 251 -15.62 11.68 4.87
CA VAL A 251 -15.95 12.82 5.74
C VAL A 251 -16.74 13.91 5.01
N ARG A 252 -16.73 13.89 3.68
CA ARG A 252 -17.45 14.86 2.85
C ARG A 252 -17.74 14.28 1.47
N LEU A 253 -18.93 14.55 0.94
CA LEU A 253 -19.25 14.36 -0.47
C LEU A 253 -19.00 15.66 -1.23
N LEU A 254 -18.49 15.53 -2.44
CA LEU A 254 -18.23 16.62 -3.38
C LEU A 254 -19.34 16.65 -4.41
N SER A 255 -19.69 17.85 -4.87
CA SER A 255 -20.54 17.99 -6.05
C SER A 255 -19.70 17.69 -7.30
N PRO A 256 -20.19 16.87 -8.24
CA PRO A 256 -19.60 16.79 -9.57
C PRO A 256 -19.59 18.18 -10.20
N CYS A 257 -18.48 18.55 -10.84
CA CYS A 257 -18.40 19.77 -11.64
C CYS A 257 -19.24 19.68 -12.90
#